data_AF-A0A2U2ADZ2-F1
#
_entry.id   AF-A0A2U2ADZ2-F1
#
_cell.length_a   1.000
_cell.length_b   1.000
_cell.length_c   1.000
_cell.angle_alpha   90.00
_cell.angle_beta   90.00
_cell.angle_gamma   90.00
#
_symmetry.space_group_name_H-M   'P 1'
#
loop_
_entity.id
_entity.type
_entity.pdbx_description
1 polymer ?
#
loop_
_entity_poly.entity_id
_entity_poly.type
_entity_poly.pdbx_seq_one_letter_code
_entity_poly.pdbx_strand_id
1 'polypeptide(L)'
;MQLSRHIDQRMNQRGITKEMVELTLEYGEIENDRWVLNRKRVETMIELLEKQLRTARKLRDKGGIVVVAEDNTLVTTYDYDSKDRY
;
A
#
# COMPACT_ATOMS: atom_id res chain seq x y z
N MET A 1 -2.56 -11.73 16.16
CA MET A 1 -1.26 -12.44 16.14
C MET A 1 -0.82 -12.65 17.59
N GLN A 2 -0.44 -13.87 17.98
CA GLN A 2 0.06 -14.15 19.33
C GLN A 2 1.59 -14.09 19.31
N LEU A 3 2.19 -13.18 20.09
CA LEU A 3 3.64 -13.05 20.20
C LEU A 3 4.15 -13.95 21.33
N SER A 4 5.15 -14.78 21.03
CA SER A 4 5.90 -15.46 22.07
C SER A 4 6.80 -14.47 22.84
N ARG A 5 7.17 -14.81 24.07
CA ARG A 5 8.13 -14.01 24.85
C ARG A 5 9.45 -13.80 24.11
N HIS A 6 9.87 -14.80 23.33
CA HIS A 6 11.13 -14.74 22.58
C HIS A 6 11.07 -13.70 21.46
N ILE A 7 9.96 -13.65 20.69
CA ILE A 7 9.85 -12.66 19.61
C ILE A 7 9.74 -11.24 20.18
N ASP A 8 8.98 -11.04 21.25
CA ASP A 8 8.86 -9.74 21.92
C ASP A 8 10.22 -9.21 22.41
N GLN A 9 11.00 -10.06 23.09
CA GLN A 9 12.35 -9.72 23.54
C GLN A 9 13.29 -9.41 22.36
N ARG A 10 13.25 -10.20 21.28
CA ARG A 10 14.11 -10.02 20.10
C ARG A 10 13.75 -8.76 19.30
N MET A 11 12.47 -8.44 19.21
CA MET A 11 11.98 -7.22 18.58
C MET A 11 12.53 -5.99 19.30
N ASN A 12 12.39 -5.95 20.62
CA ASN A 12 12.91 -4.87 21.46
C ASN A 12 14.44 -4.74 21.35
N GLN A 13 15.18 -5.85 21.37
CA GLN A 13 16.66 -5.84 21.24
C GLN A 13 17.16 -5.34 19.87
N ARG A 14 16.33 -5.43 18.82
CA ARG A 14 16.73 -5.11 17.45
C ARG A 14 16.04 -3.87 16.89
N GLY A 15 15.23 -3.17 17.70
CA GLY A 15 14.45 -2.02 17.24
C GLY A 15 13.43 -2.38 16.15
N ILE A 16 12.89 -3.60 16.16
CA ILE A 16 11.91 -4.06 15.18
C ILE A 16 10.51 -3.83 15.76
N THR A 17 9.71 -2.97 15.12
CA THR A 17 8.35 -2.68 15.58
C THR A 17 7.35 -3.71 15.08
N LYS A 18 6.15 -3.73 15.67
CA LYS A 18 5.06 -4.61 15.23
C LYS A 18 4.64 -4.32 13.79
N GLU A 19 4.61 -3.04 13.41
CA GLU A 19 4.28 -2.59 12.06
C GLU A 19 5.30 -3.11 11.04
N MET A 20 6.60 -3.16 11.39
CA MET A 20 7.62 -3.75 10.51
C MET A 20 7.39 -5.26 10.27
N VAL A 21 6.96 -5.98 11.31
CA VAL A 21 6.63 -7.41 11.21
C VAL A 21 5.37 -7.59 10.36
N GLU A 22 4.33 -6.81 10.61
CA GLU A 22 3.07 -6.86 9.85
C GLU A 22 3.30 -6.56 8.37
N LEU A 23 4.06 -5.51 8.04
CA LEU A 23 4.40 -5.18 6.66
C LEU A 23 5.20 -6.30 5.98
N THR A 24 6.11 -6.95 6.71
CA THR A 24 6.88 -8.10 6.20
C THR A 24 6.00 -9.32 5.97
N LEU A 25 4.96 -9.55 6.78
CA LEU A 25 4.00 -10.64 6.59
C LEU A 25 3.02 -10.38 5.45
N GLU A 26 2.68 -9.12 5.18
CA GLU A 26 1.74 -8.75 4.12
C GLU A 26 2.40 -8.73 2.73
N TYR A 27 3.61 -8.19 2.64
CA TYR A 27 4.28 -7.94 1.35
C TYR A 27 5.59 -8.70 1.15
N GLY A 28 6.08 -9.40 2.19
CA GLY A 28 7.26 -10.24 2.07
C GLY A 28 6.99 -11.49 1.24
N GLU A 29 8.06 -12.16 0.83
CA GLU A 29 7.97 -13.46 0.19
C GLU A 29 8.41 -14.57 1.13
N ILE A 30 7.86 -15.76 0.92
CA ILE A 30 8.27 -16.95 1.64
C ILE A 30 9.54 -17.50 0.97
N GLU A 31 10.66 -17.40 1.68
CA GLU A 31 11.92 -18.04 1.31
C GLU A 31 12.14 -19.26 2.21
N ASN A 32 11.85 -20.46 1.70
CA ASN A 32 11.78 -21.70 2.49
C ASN A 32 10.67 -21.60 3.56
N ASP A 33 11.04 -21.40 4.83
CA ASP A 33 10.12 -21.37 5.98
C ASP A 33 10.08 -20.00 6.68
N ARG A 34 10.53 -18.93 6.01
CA ARG A 34 10.58 -17.57 6.59
C ARG A 34 10.04 -16.53 5.64
N TRP A 35 9.36 -15.54 6.22
CA TRP A 35 8.94 -14.33 5.52
C TRP A 35 10.11 -13.36 5.41
N VAL A 36 10.43 -12.94 4.19
CA VAL A 36 11.55 -12.05 3.90
C VAL A 36 11.06 -10.87 3.07
N LEU A 37 11.17 -9.68 3.64
CA LEU A 37 11.03 -8.41 2.93
C LEU A 37 12.42 -7.76 2.84
N ASN A 38 13.11 -8.00 1.73
CA ASN A 38 14.48 -7.52 1.54
C ASN A 38 14.51 -6.04 1.09
N ARG A 39 15.71 -5.45 1.14
CA ARG A 39 15.94 -4.04 0.79
C ARG A 39 15.39 -3.65 -0.59
N LYS A 40 15.67 -4.46 -1.62
CA LYS A 40 15.23 -4.18 -2.99
C LYS A 40 13.70 -4.09 -3.07
N ARG A 41 13.00 -5.01 -2.40
CA ARG A 41 11.53 -5.01 -2.34
C ARG A 41 10.98 -3.81 -1.57
N VAL A 42 11.60 -3.45 -0.44
CA VAL A 42 11.24 -2.25 0.31
C VAL A 42 11.41 -1.00 -0.57
N GLU A 43 12.52 -0.87 -1.29
CA GLU A 43 12.77 0.25 -2.20
C GLU A 43 11.72 0.32 -3.32
N THR A 44 11.41 -0.81 -3.99
CA THR A 44 10.36 -0.87 -5.01
C THR A 44 8.97 -0.52 -4.45
N MET A 45 8.66 -0.96 -3.23
CA MET A 45 7.41 -0.63 -2.56
C MET A 45 7.31 0.87 -2.26
N ILE A 46 8.38 1.48 -1.74
CA ILE A 46 8.44 2.93 -1.51
C ILE A 46 8.19 3.69 -2.82
N GLU A 47 8.88 3.32 -3.91
CA GLU A 47 8.69 3.96 -5.22
C GLU A 47 7.24 3.87 -5.71
N LEU A 48 6.58 2.71 -5.53
CA LEU A 48 5.19 2.51 -5.88
C LEU A 48 4.25 3.38 -5.03
N LEU A 49 4.44 3.37 -3.71
CA LEU A 49 3.64 4.16 -2.77
C LEU A 49 3.79 5.66 -3.04
N GLU A 50 5.01 6.14 -3.29
CA GLU A 50 5.24 7.53 -3.67
C GLU A 50 4.58 7.89 -5.00
N LYS A 51 4.62 6.98 -5.98
CA LYS A 51 3.94 7.18 -7.27
C LYS A 51 2.42 7.27 -7.07
N GLN A 52 1.84 6.37 -6.28
CA GLN A 52 0.41 6.41 -5.93
C GLN A 52 0.06 7.69 -5.18
N LEU A 53 0.88 8.10 -4.21
CA LEU A 53 0.69 9.34 -3.46
C LEU A 53 0.74 10.58 -4.38
N ARG A 54 1.66 10.63 -5.33
CA ARG A 54 1.73 11.70 -6.34
C ARG A 54 0.45 11.75 -7.18
N THR A 55 -0.05 10.60 -7.63
CA THR A 55 -1.32 10.52 -8.37
C THR A 55 -2.51 10.93 -7.52
N ALA A 56 -2.59 10.45 -6.27
CA ALA A 56 -3.66 10.79 -5.34
C ALA A 56 -3.70 12.29 -5.02
N ARG A 57 -2.53 12.93 -4.86
CA ARG A 57 -2.43 14.40 -4.70
C ARG A 57 -2.99 15.13 -5.92
N LYS A 58 -2.63 14.72 -7.15
CA LYS A 58 -3.19 15.31 -8.37
C LYS A 58 -4.71 15.14 -8.45
N LEU A 59 -5.22 13.96 -8.10
CA LEU A 59 -6.67 13.70 -8.08
C LEU A 59 -7.37 14.57 -7.03
N ARG A 60 -6.79 14.71 -5.84
CA ARG A 60 -7.30 15.60 -4.78
C ARG A 60 -7.36 17.05 -5.26
N ASP A 61 -6.28 17.54 -5.87
CA ASP A 61 -6.20 18.93 -6.36
C ASP A 61 -7.22 19.17 -7.50
N LYS A 62 -7.56 18.12 -8.24
CA LYS A 62 -8.60 18.11 -9.29
C LYS A 62 -10.04 17.95 -8.75
N GLY A 63 -10.22 17.58 -7.49
CA GLY A 63 -11.55 17.31 -6.89
C GLY A 63 -12.09 15.89 -7.12
N GLY A 64 -11.28 14.99 -7.68
CA GLY A 64 -11.68 13.64 -8.09
C GLY A 64 -12.05 13.55 -9.57
N ILE A 65 -12.21 12.32 -10.07
CA ILE A 65 -12.64 12.04 -11.44
C ILE A 65 -13.66 10.89 -11.43
N VAL A 66 -14.51 10.87 -12.45
CA VAL A 66 -15.38 9.74 -12.77
C VAL A 66 -14.86 9.06 -14.02
N VAL A 67 -14.90 7.74 -14.03
CA VAL A 67 -14.60 6.90 -15.19
C VAL A 67 -15.80 5.99 -15.43
N VAL A 68 -16.36 6.02 -16.64
CA VAL A 68 -17.43 5.11 -17.06
C VAL A 68 -16.80 4.00 -17.88
N ALA A 69 -17.09 2.75 -17.52
CA ALA A 69 -16.61 1.57 -18.21
C ALA A 69 -17.78 0.62 -18.51
N GLU A 70 -17.70 -0.08 -19.62
CA GLU A 70 -18.62 -1.15 -20.03
C GLU A 70 -17.79 -2.38 -20.37
N ASP A 71 -18.10 -3.50 -19.73
CA ASP A 71 -17.29 -4.72 -19.71
C ASP A 71 -15.81 -4.44 -19.43
N ASN A 72 -14.96 -4.58 -20.44
CA ASN A 72 -13.52 -4.41 -20.38
C ASN A 72 -13.03 -3.15 -21.12
N THR A 73 -13.96 -2.24 -21.45
CA THR A 73 -13.72 -1.03 -22.23
C THR A 73 -14.01 0.23 -21.42
N LEU A 74 -13.10 1.20 -21.42
CA LEU A 74 -13.34 2.52 -20.84
C LEU A 74 -14.09 3.39 -21.85
N VAL A 75 -15.29 3.84 -21.48
CA VAL A 75 -16.19 4.62 -22.35
C VAL A 75 -15.86 6.11 -22.29
N THR A 76 -15.77 6.69 -21.10
CA THR A 76 -15.45 8.12 -20.92
C THR A 76 -14.89 8.42 -19.52
N THR A 77 -14.30 9.61 -19.35
CA THR A 77 -13.88 10.15 -18.07
C THR A 77 -14.13 11.66 -17.99
N TYR A 78 -14.51 12.13 -16.81
CA TYR A 78 -14.75 13.55 -16.53
C TYR A 78 -14.42 13.87 -15.06
N ASP A 79 -14.35 15.16 -14.74
CA ASP A 79 -14.03 15.64 -13.40
C ASP A 79 -15.21 15.37 -12.47
N TYR A 80 -14.96 14.93 -11.24
CA TYR A 80 -16.05 14.71 -10.29
C TYR A 80 -16.60 16.06 -9.82
N ASP A 81 -17.81 16.42 -10.27
CA ASP A 81 -18.52 17.60 -9.79
C ASP A 81 -19.55 17.21 -8.72
N SER A 82 -19.38 17.75 -7.51
CA SER A 82 -20.32 17.56 -6.39
C SER A 82 -21.72 18.16 -6.63
N LYS A 83 -21.91 18.97 -7.68
CA LYS A 83 -23.15 19.69 -7.98
C LYS A 83 -24.19 18.89 -8.77
N ASP A 84 -23.85 17.72 -9.29
CA ASP A 84 -24.79 16.82 -10.00
C ASP A 84 -25.71 16.01 -9.05
N ARG A 85 -25.84 16.43 -7.79
CA ARG A 85 -26.88 15.94 -6.88
C ARG A 85 -28.15 16.78 -7.03
N TYR A 86 -28.91 16.56 -8.09
CA TYR A 86 -30.32 16.94 -8.18
C TYR A 86 -31.13 15.92 -8.98
#